data_AF-A0A2W1D834-F1
#
_entry.id   AF-A0A2W1D834-F1
#
_cell.length_a   1.000
_cell.length_b   1.000
_cell.length_c   1.000
_cell.angle_alpha   90.00
_cell.angle_beta   90.00
_cell.angle_gamma   90.00
#
_symmetry.space_group_name_H-M   'P 1'
#
loop_
_entity.id
_entity.type
_entity.pdbx_description
1 polymer ?
#
loop_
_entity_poly.entity_id
_entity_poly.type
_entity_poly.pdbx_seq_one_letter_code
_entity_poly.pdbx_strand_id
1 'polypeptide(L)'
;MTVIFARGTGEMGNVGTVSGPPMFKAIRVKLGNDRVTVQGVDYAASAAGNINLGGDGGQKMADLVQLAKKQCPSTKIILSGYSQGAMVVHNAFSKGVSAGDVAGAVLFGDPLKRQAISGAEAAATFAIQAAGFA
;
A
#
# COMPACT_ATOMS: atom_id res chain seq x y z
N MET A 1 -0.47 14.98 -2.17
CA MET A 1 -0.92 13.58 -2.29
C MET A 1 -0.49 12.82 -1.04
N THR A 2 -1.22 11.76 -0.72
CA THR A 2 -0.94 10.91 0.45
C THR A 2 -0.61 9.51 -0.04
N VAL A 3 0.57 8.99 0.34
CA VAL A 3 0.95 7.59 0.11
C VAL A 3 0.75 6.85 1.42
N ILE A 4 -0.14 5.85 1.43
CA ILE A 4 -0.32 4.94 2.56
C ILE A 4 0.40 3.64 2.21
N PHE A 5 1.43 3.29 2.99
CA PHE A 5 2.36 2.23 2.64
C PHE A 5 2.40 1.12 3.69
N ALA A 6 2.31 -0.14 3.25
CA ALA A 6 2.54 -1.33 4.08
C ALA A 6 3.88 -1.99 3.73
N ARG A 7 4.74 -2.16 4.75
CA ARG A 7 6.07 -2.78 4.61
C ARG A 7 6.00 -4.30 4.40
N GLY A 8 7.13 -4.92 4.08
CA GLY A 8 7.25 -6.37 3.96
C GLY A 8 7.48 -7.08 5.30
N THR A 9 7.35 -8.41 5.28
CA THR A 9 7.56 -9.26 6.46
C THR A 9 8.93 -9.00 7.09
N GLY A 10 8.98 -8.77 8.40
CA GLY A 10 10.22 -8.56 9.16
C GLY A 10 10.89 -7.21 8.94
N GLU A 11 10.36 -6.32 8.10
CA GLU A 11 10.93 -4.98 7.94
C GLU A 11 10.72 -4.13 9.22
N MET A 12 11.67 -3.24 9.49
CA MET A 12 11.63 -2.35 10.66
C MET A 12 10.72 -1.13 10.44
N GLY A 13 10.32 -0.49 11.54
CA GLY A 13 9.45 0.70 11.52
C GLY A 13 8.09 0.40 10.88
N ASN A 14 7.44 1.42 10.30
CA ASN A 14 6.14 1.25 9.64
C ASN A 14 6.21 1.36 8.10
N VAL A 15 7.39 1.66 7.54
CA VAL A 15 7.62 1.76 6.08
C VAL A 15 8.76 0.91 5.55
N GLY A 16 9.48 0.21 6.44
CA GLY A 16 10.61 -0.62 6.03
C GLY A 16 11.77 0.16 5.41
N THR A 17 12.63 -0.57 4.71
CA THR A 17 13.86 -0.04 4.11
C THR A 17 14.00 -0.40 2.63
N VAL A 18 13.29 -1.43 2.15
CA VAL A 18 13.49 -1.99 0.82
C VAL A 18 12.76 -1.20 -0.26
N SER A 19 11.43 -1.21 -0.28
CA SER A 19 10.66 -0.61 -1.38
C SER A 19 10.10 0.77 -1.06
N GLY A 20 9.71 1.01 0.20
CA GLY A 20 9.06 2.25 0.63
C GLY A 20 9.96 3.48 0.45
N PRO A 21 11.09 3.59 1.17
CA PRO A 21 11.92 4.79 1.10
C PRO A 21 12.41 5.15 -0.31
N PRO A 22 12.86 4.21 -1.17
CA PRO A 22 13.20 4.53 -2.55
C PRO A 22 12.02 5.06 -3.37
N MET A 23 10.83 4.46 -3.24
CA MET A 23 9.61 4.94 -3.89
C MET A 23 9.27 6.37 -3.46
N PHE A 24 9.25 6.65 -2.16
CA PHE A 24 8.91 7.98 -1.65
C PHE A 24 9.90 9.04 -2.13
N LYS A 25 11.20 8.70 -2.13
CA LYS A 25 12.26 9.57 -2.64
C LYS A 25 12.03 9.88 -4.13
N ALA A 26 11.73 8.88 -4.95
CA ALA A 26 11.47 9.07 -6.38
C ALA A 26 10.26 9.99 -6.64
N ILE A 27 9.16 9.80 -5.91
CA ILE A 27 7.96 10.65 -6.03
C ILE A 27 8.29 12.08 -5.61
N ARG A 28 9.01 12.26 -4.49
CA ARG A 28 9.41 13.57 -3.98
C ARG A 28 10.37 14.31 -4.92
N VAL A 29 11.29 13.61 -5.57
CA VAL A 29 12.15 14.19 -6.62
C VAL A 29 11.30 14.74 -7.78
N LYS A 30 10.24 14.04 -8.16
CA LYS A 30 9.39 14.44 -9.29
C LYS A 30 8.38 15.53 -8.94
N LEU A 31 7.85 15.52 -7.72
CA LEU A 31 6.73 16.38 -7.32
C LEU A 31 7.10 17.50 -6.34
N GLY A 32 8.25 17.41 -5.67
CA GLY A 32 8.63 18.24 -4.54
C GLY A 32 8.25 17.59 -3.20
N ASN A 33 9.09 17.83 -2.18
CA ASN A 33 8.94 17.21 -0.84
C ASN A 33 7.59 17.54 -0.18
N ASP A 34 7.18 18.81 -0.21
CA ASP A 34 6.00 19.31 0.51
C ASP A 34 4.67 18.85 -0.11
N ARG A 35 4.71 18.22 -1.28
CA ARG A 35 3.51 17.70 -1.96
C ARG A 35 3.23 16.24 -1.67
N VAL A 36 4.09 15.56 -0.91
CA VAL A 36 4.02 14.12 -0.67
C VAL A 36 4.04 13.79 0.82
N THR A 37 2.86 13.50 1.35
CA THR A 37 2.68 12.94 2.69
C THR A 37 2.83 11.43 2.63
N VAL A 38 3.63 10.86 3.52
CA VAL A 38 3.80 9.40 3.64
C VAL A 38 3.25 8.96 4.99
N GLN A 39 2.38 7.96 4.97
CA GLN A 39 1.83 7.33 6.15
C GLN A 39 2.10 5.83 6.10
N GLY A 40 2.90 5.32 7.03
CA GLY A 40 3.10 3.88 7.18
C GLY A 40 1.90 3.23 7.87
N VAL A 41 1.54 2.02 7.45
CA VAL A 41 0.60 1.17 8.18
C VAL A 41 1.34 0.55 9.35
N ASP A 42 0.90 0.85 10.57
CA ASP A 42 1.50 0.31 11.78
C ASP A 42 0.89 -1.06 12.12
N TYR A 43 1.50 -2.11 11.60
CA TYR A 43 1.10 -3.50 11.82
C TYR A 43 2.33 -4.37 12.07
N ALA A 44 2.14 -5.64 12.46
CA ALA A 44 3.25 -6.47 12.94
C ALA A 44 4.27 -6.86 11.85
N ALA A 45 3.84 -6.93 10.58
CA ALA A 45 4.65 -7.46 9.48
C ALA A 45 5.26 -8.84 9.79
N SER A 46 4.48 -9.73 10.40
CA SER A 46 4.97 -11.01 10.95
C SER A 46 4.78 -12.17 9.98
N ALA A 47 5.48 -13.29 10.17
CA ALA A 47 5.24 -14.49 9.36
C ALA A 47 3.78 -15.00 9.47
N ALA A 48 3.16 -14.88 10.65
CA ALA A 48 1.74 -15.21 10.85
C ALA A 48 0.81 -14.29 10.02
N GLY A 49 1.22 -13.03 9.81
CA GLY A 49 0.54 -12.10 8.89
C GLY A 49 0.57 -12.56 7.43
N ASN A 50 1.48 -13.44 7.02
CA ASN A 50 1.42 -14.02 5.67
C ASN A 50 0.30 -15.06 5.57
N ILE A 51 0.11 -15.85 6.64
CA ILE A 51 -0.89 -16.93 6.68
C ILE A 51 -2.30 -16.35 6.57
N ASN A 52 -2.55 -15.18 7.18
CA ASN A 52 -3.84 -14.48 7.09
C ASN A 52 -3.92 -13.48 5.92
N LEU A 53 -2.99 -13.55 4.96
CA LEU A 53 -2.94 -12.69 3.77
C LEU A 53 -2.89 -11.19 4.09
N GLY A 54 -2.18 -10.79 5.15
CA GLY A 54 -2.03 -9.39 5.56
C GLY A 54 -3.28 -8.79 6.21
N GLY A 55 -4.20 -9.63 6.71
CA GLY A 55 -5.45 -9.18 7.31
C GLY A 55 -5.27 -8.28 8.53
N ASP A 56 -4.17 -8.43 9.27
CA ASP A 56 -3.82 -7.60 10.43
C ASP A 56 -3.45 -6.16 10.04
N GLY A 57 -2.86 -5.96 8.85
CA GLY A 57 -2.61 -4.64 8.28
C GLY A 57 -3.80 -4.09 7.50
N GLY A 58 -4.62 -4.96 6.88
CA GLY A 58 -5.68 -4.57 5.95
C GLY A 58 -6.71 -3.61 6.53
N GLN A 59 -7.24 -3.93 7.71
CA GLN A 59 -8.20 -3.05 8.39
C GLN A 59 -7.57 -1.69 8.72
N LYS A 60 -6.34 -1.70 9.24
CA LYS A 60 -5.61 -0.47 9.59
C LYS A 60 -5.36 0.41 8.37
N MET A 61 -5.03 -0.19 7.23
CA MET A 61 -4.86 0.55 5.98
C MET A 61 -6.19 1.19 5.55
N ALA A 62 -7.31 0.47 5.63
CA ALA A 62 -8.64 1.00 5.33
C ALA A 62 -9.01 2.19 6.25
N ASP A 63 -8.73 2.06 7.55
CA ASP A 63 -8.97 3.13 8.53
C ASP A 63 -8.14 4.39 8.20
N LEU A 64 -6.87 4.21 7.78
CA LEU A 64 -6.01 5.31 7.34
C LEU A 64 -6.49 5.98 6.06
N VAL A 65 -7.09 5.22 5.12
CA VAL A 65 -7.73 5.80 3.92
C VAL A 65 -8.87 6.72 4.34
N GLN A 66 -9.76 6.26 5.22
CA GLN A 66 -10.88 7.07 5.70
C GLN A 66 -10.40 8.30 6.48
N LEU A 67 -9.36 8.15 7.30
CA LEU A 67 -8.74 9.26 8.01
C LEU A 67 -8.17 10.31 7.04
N ALA A 68 -7.41 9.88 6.04
CA ALA A 68 -6.81 10.76 5.04
C ALA A 68 -7.89 11.53 4.26
N LYS A 69 -8.99 10.87 3.86
CA LYS A 69 -10.13 11.52 3.21
C LYS A 69 -10.81 12.53 4.12
N LYS A 70 -10.96 12.22 5.41
CA LYS A 70 -11.58 13.14 6.38
C LYS A 70 -10.72 14.38 6.62
N GLN A 71 -9.41 14.20 6.75
CA GLN A 71 -8.48 15.31 7.03
C GLN A 71 -8.18 16.15 5.78
N CYS A 72 -8.14 15.53 4.60
CA CYS A 72 -7.78 16.17 3.35
C CYS A 72 -8.65 15.63 2.20
N PRO A 73 -9.93 16.06 2.07
CA PRO A 73 -10.85 15.50 1.07
C PRO A 73 -10.38 15.61 -0.40
N SER A 74 -9.53 16.59 -0.70
CA SER A 74 -8.96 16.79 -2.04
C SER A 74 -7.66 16.02 -2.30
N THR A 75 -7.10 15.34 -1.28
CA THR A 75 -5.84 14.61 -1.46
C THR A 75 -6.03 13.42 -2.38
N LYS A 76 -5.07 13.21 -3.29
CA LYS A 76 -4.98 11.97 -4.05
C LYS A 76 -4.29 10.92 -3.18
N ILE A 77 -4.99 9.85 -2.86
CA ILE A 77 -4.48 8.75 -2.05
C ILE A 77 -3.91 7.67 -2.96
N ILE A 78 -2.67 7.27 -2.72
CA ILE A 78 -2.04 6.11 -3.35
C ILE A 78 -1.81 5.05 -2.28
N LEU A 79 -2.33 3.85 -2.50
CA LEU A 79 -1.98 2.70 -1.66
C LEU A 79 -0.74 2.02 -2.22
N SER A 80 0.13 1.55 -1.34
CA SER A 80 1.29 0.79 -1.79
C SER A 80 1.72 -0.23 -0.75
N GLY A 81 2.31 -1.31 -1.23
CA GLY A 81 2.74 -2.38 -0.37
C GLY A 81 3.87 -3.20 -0.98
N TYR A 82 4.74 -3.73 -0.12
CA TYR A 82 5.83 -4.62 -0.51
C TYR A 82 5.66 -6.02 0.10
N SER A 83 5.75 -7.08 -0.72
CA SER A 83 5.66 -8.48 -0.26
C SER A 83 4.35 -8.70 0.54
N GLN A 84 4.41 -9.00 1.83
CA GLN A 84 3.23 -9.05 2.70
C GLN A 84 2.39 -7.77 2.66
N GLY A 85 3.04 -6.62 2.58
CA GLY A 85 2.36 -5.33 2.45
C GLY A 85 1.52 -5.23 1.19
N ALA A 86 1.87 -5.93 0.10
CA ALA A 86 0.99 -6.01 -1.07
C ALA A 86 -0.30 -6.76 -0.75
N MET A 87 -0.23 -7.84 0.03
CA MET A 87 -1.41 -8.55 0.54
C MET A 87 -2.24 -7.67 1.47
N VAL A 88 -1.61 -6.83 2.30
CA VAL A 88 -2.29 -5.81 3.10
C VAL A 88 -3.13 -4.87 2.22
N VAL A 89 -2.59 -4.44 1.06
CA VAL A 89 -3.35 -3.61 0.12
C VAL A 89 -4.56 -4.38 -0.41
N HIS A 90 -4.39 -5.62 -0.88
CA HIS A 90 -5.53 -6.46 -1.32
C HIS A 90 -6.62 -6.56 -0.24
N ASN A 91 -6.21 -6.83 1.00
CA ASN A 91 -7.12 -6.97 2.13
C ASN A 91 -7.83 -5.65 2.47
N ALA A 92 -7.17 -4.49 2.35
CA ALA A 92 -7.79 -3.19 2.63
C ALA A 92 -9.04 -2.93 1.76
N PHE A 93 -9.03 -3.37 0.50
CA PHE A 93 -10.22 -3.30 -0.36
C PHE A 93 -11.33 -4.23 0.11
N SER A 94 -10.99 -5.45 0.57
CA SER A 94 -11.96 -6.33 1.23
C SER A 94 -12.49 -5.77 2.56
N LYS A 95 -11.84 -4.77 3.15
CA LYS A 95 -12.28 -4.04 4.35
C LYS A 95 -13.03 -2.74 4.05
N GLY A 96 -13.39 -2.49 2.79
CA GLY A 96 -14.26 -1.38 2.41
C GLY A 96 -13.57 -0.19 1.76
N VAL A 97 -12.27 -0.29 1.44
CA VAL A 97 -11.68 0.64 0.46
C VAL A 97 -12.28 0.34 -0.91
N SER A 98 -12.72 1.38 -1.61
CA SER A 98 -13.27 1.31 -2.97
C SER A 98 -12.36 2.04 -3.97
N ALA A 99 -12.52 1.75 -5.26
CA ALA A 99 -11.81 2.48 -6.33
C ALA A 99 -11.98 4.00 -6.24
N GLY A 100 -13.15 4.49 -5.80
CA GLY A 100 -13.41 5.93 -5.65
C GLY A 100 -12.65 6.59 -4.48
N ASP A 101 -12.13 5.81 -3.55
CA ASP A 101 -11.38 6.32 -2.39
C ASP A 101 -9.92 6.63 -2.72
N VAL A 102 -9.38 6.04 -3.79
CA VAL A 102 -7.95 6.06 -4.08
C VAL A 102 -7.70 6.43 -5.54
N ALA A 103 -6.59 7.12 -5.78
CA ALA A 103 -6.14 7.43 -7.14
C ALA A 103 -5.39 6.26 -7.80
N GLY A 104 -4.99 5.25 -7.01
CA GLY A 104 -4.37 4.04 -7.50
C GLY A 104 -3.62 3.25 -6.43
N ALA A 105 -3.09 2.09 -6.83
CA ALA A 105 -2.30 1.20 -6.00
C ALA A 105 -0.99 0.81 -6.69
N VAL A 106 0.12 0.79 -5.94
CA VAL A 106 1.44 0.34 -6.42
C VAL A 106 1.95 -0.81 -5.56
N LEU A 107 2.01 -2.02 -6.11
CA LEU A 107 2.40 -3.22 -5.38
C LEU A 107 3.79 -3.70 -5.80
N PHE A 108 4.68 -3.93 -4.84
CA PHE A 108 6.02 -4.44 -5.08
C PHE A 108 6.12 -5.89 -4.57
N GLY A 109 6.61 -6.81 -5.39
CA GLY A 109 6.82 -8.18 -4.93
C GLY A 109 5.52 -8.90 -4.54
N ASP A 110 4.40 -8.61 -5.22
CA ASP A 110 3.06 -9.04 -4.81
C ASP A 110 2.89 -10.57 -4.86
N PRO A 111 2.69 -11.25 -3.70
CA PRO A 111 2.42 -12.68 -3.67
C PRO A 111 1.10 -13.06 -4.36
N LEU A 112 0.15 -12.12 -4.44
CA LEU A 112 -1.18 -12.31 -5.00
C LEU A 112 -1.31 -11.73 -6.41
N LYS A 113 -0.22 -11.51 -7.13
CA LYS A 113 -0.21 -10.85 -8.46
C LYS A 113 -1.16 -11.42 -9.53
N ARG A 114 -1.59 -12.68 -9.38
CA ARG A 114 -2.55 -13.34 -10.28
C ARG A 114 -4.00 -13.05 -9.91
N GLN A 115 -4.23 -12.42 -8.77
CA GLN A 115 -5.53 -12.00 -8.27
C GLN A 115 -5.68 -10.50 -8.53
N ALA A 116 -6.84 -10.11 -9.06
CA ALA A 116 -7.18 -8.70 -9.14
C ALA A 116 -7.48 -8.17 -7.73
N ILE A 117 -7.09 -6.93 -7.45
CA ILE A 117 -7.56 -6.22 -6.27
C ILE A 117 -9.06 -6.01 -6.43
N SER A 118 -9.85 -6.75 -5.64
CA SER A 118 -11.32 -6.69 -5.73
C SER A 118 -11.82 -5.29 -5.41
N GLY A 119 -12.59 -4.68 -6.32
CA GLY A 119 -13.12 -3.33 -6.13
C GLY A 119 -12.17 -2.19 -6.50
N ALA A 120 -10.96 -2.49 -7.00
CA ALA A 120 -10.09 -1.51 -7.64
C ALA A 120 -10.31 -1.50 -9.17
N GLU A 121 -10.16 -0.33 -9.80
CA GLU A 121 -10.06 -0.27 -11.25
C GLU A 121 -8.70 -0.82 -11.70
N ALA A 122 -8.71 -1.77 -12.65
CA ALA A 122 -7.48 -2.39 -13.14
C ALA A 122 -6.48 -1.37 -13.69
N ALA A 123 -6.96 -0.29 -14.33
CA ALA A 123 -6.13 0.79 -14.86
C ALA A 123 -5.44 1.64 -13.78
N ALA A 124 -5.94 1.62 -12.55
CA ALA A 124 -5.38 2.34 -11.41
C ALA A 124 -4.43 1.48 -10.57
N THR A 125 -4.20 0.22 -10.95
CA THR A 125 -3.34 -0.72 -10.22
C THR A 125 -2.06 -1.00 -11.02
N PHE A 126 -0.90 -0.77 -10.41
CA PHE A 126 0.40 -1.06 -11.00
C PHE A 126 1.17 -2.05 -10.11
N ALA A 127 1.47 -3.23 -10.63
CA ALA A 127 2.25 -4.25 -9.93
C ALA A 127 3.68 -4.34 -10.50
N ILE A 128 4.68 -4.22 -9.63
CA ILE A 128 6.11 -4.27 -9.95
C ILE A 128 6.68 -5.57 -9.36
N GLN A 129 7.23 -6.42 -10.23
CA GLN A 129 7.79 -7.72 -9.85
C GLN A 129 9.24 -7.83 -10.35
N ALA A 130 10.11 -8.48 -9.55
CA ALA A 130 11.41 -8.92 -10.05
C ALA A 130 11.21 -10.10 -11.01
N ALA A 131 11.90 -10.10 -12.16
CA ALA A 131 11.90 -11.23 -13.08
C ALA A 131 12.43 -12.48 -12.35
N GLY A 132 11.63 -13.55 -12.23
CA GLY A 132 12.06 -14.83 -11.66
C GLY A 132 11.12 -15.49 -10.64
N PHE A 133 10.16 -14.75 -10.06
CA PHE A 133 9.11 -15.34 -9.21
C PHE A 133 7.81 -15.45 -10.01
N ALA A 134 7.61 -16.56 -10.71
CA ALA A 134 6.41 -16.90 -11.46
C ALA A 134 5.73 -18.14 -10.88
#